data_AF-A0A920A1S4-F1
#
_entry.id   AF-A0A920A1S4-F1
#
_cell.length_a   1.000
_cell.length_b   1.000
_cell.length_c   1.000
_cell.angle_alpha   90.00
_cell.angle_beta   90.00
_cell.angle_gamma   90.00
#
_symmetry.space_group_name_H-M   'P 1'
#
loop_
_entity.id
_entity.type
_entity.pdbx_description
1 polymer ?
#
loop_
_entity_poly.entity_id
_entity_poly.type
_entity_poly.pdbx_seq_one_letter_code
_entity_poly.pdbx_strand_id
1 'polypeptide(L)' 'MLCIKAEIPKEICEIDDELKAIYHSHDTICIWVFKSREDRNNFMDATAGMKKAERENYFIKNYE' A
#
# COMPACT_ATOMS: atom_id res chain seq x y z
N MET A 1 -6.19 -9.44 13.50
CA MET A 1 -6.77 -9.54 12.15
C MET A 1 -8.18 -8.97 12.22
N LEU A 2 -8.44 -7.89 11.48
CA LEU A 2 -9.79 -7.35 11.30
C LEU A 2 -10.20 -7.66 9.86
N CYS A 3 -11.43 -8.16 9.66
CA CYS A 3 -11.93 -8.53 8.35
C CYS A 3 -13.15 -7.68 8.01
N ILE A 4 -13.09 -7.01 6.87
CA ILE A 4 -14.22 -6.27 6.30
C ILE A 4 -14.67 -7.06 5.07
N LYS A 5 -15.95 -7.45 5.03
CA LYS A 5 -16.50 -8.14 3.86
C LYS A 5 -16.60 -7.14 2.71
N ALA A 6 -15.96 -7.44 1.58
CA ALA A 6 -15.95 -6.62 0.38
C ALA A 6 -15.85 -7.50 -0.87
N GLU A 7 -16.30 -6.99 -2.01
CA GLU A 7 -16.02 -7.56 -3.31
C GLU A 7 -14.65 -7.05 -3.77
N ILE A 8 -13.64 -7.93 -3.71
CA ILE A 8 -12.25 -7.56 -4.05
C ILE A 8 -11.98 -7.99 -5.50
N PRO A 9 -11.48 -7.08 -6.38
CA PRO A 9 -11.13 -7.42 -7.76
C PRO A 9 -10.08 -8.53 -7.83
N LYS A 10 -10.17 -9.40 -8.85
CA LYS A 10 -9.27 -10.55 -9.00
C LYS A 10 -7.81 -10.11 -9.15
N GLU A 11 -7.59 -9.02 -9.87
CA GLU A 11 -6.27 -8.45 -10.12
C GLU A 11 -5.59 -8.04 -8.81
N ILE A 12 -6.36 -7.59 -7.81
CA ILE A 12 -5.84 -7.27 -6.47
C ILE A 12 -5.52 -8.53 -5.67
N CYS A 13 -6.33 -9.59 -5.83
CA CYS A 13 -6.09 -10.89 -5.19
C CYS A 13 -4.85 -11.61 -5.74
N GLU A 14 -4.45 -11.32 -6.98
CA GLU A 14 -3.28 -11.91 -7.63
C GLU A 14 -1.96 -11.25 -7.20
N ILE A 15 -2.01 -10.08 -6.58
CA ILE A 15 -0.82 -9.40 -6.05
C ILE A 15 -0.39 -10.06 -4.74
N ASP A 16 0.87 -10.51 -4.71
CA ASP A 16 1.52 -11.07 -3.52
C ASP A 16 1.38 -10.13 -2.31
N ASP A 17 0.89 -10.66 -1.20
CA ASP A 17 0.67 -9.93 0.04
C ASP A 17 1.97 -9.30 0.59
N GLU A 18 3.12 -9.91 0.34
CA GLU A 18 4.40 -9.37 0.80
C GLU A 18 4.85 -8.12 0.03
N LEU A 19 4.28 -7.89 -1.16
CA LEU A 19 4.58 -6.80 -2.07
C LEU A 19 3.59 -5.64 -1.99
N LYS A 20 2.63 -5.67 -1.06
CA LYS A 20 1.65 -4.59 -0.91
C LYS A 20 1.70 -3.88 0.44
N ALA A 21 1.61 -2.56 0.40
CA ALA A 21 1.30 -1.75 1.57
C ALA A 21 -0.14 -1.25 1.47
N ILE A 22 -0.94 -1.52 2.50
CA ILE A 22 -2.36 -1.18 2.53
C ILE A 22 -2.59 0.02 3.44
N TYR A 23 -3.34 0.99 2.95
CA TYR A 23 -3.83 2.13 3.70
C TYR A 23 -5.33 2.26 3.51
N HIS A 24 -6.03 2.81 4.48
CA HIS A 24 -7.47 3.06 4.35
C HIS A 24 -7.82 4.47 4.82
N SER A 25 -8.84 5.06 4.19
CA SER A 25 -9.53 6.26 4.65
C SER A 25 -10.94 5.88 5.13
N HIS A 26 -11.82 6.87 5.25
CA HIS A 26 -13.24 6.68 5.55
C HIS A 26 -13.95 5.81 4.50
N ASP A 27 -13.57 5.93 3.24
CA ASP A 27 -14.30 5.45 2.05
C ASP A 27 -13.43 4.77 1.00
N THR A 28 -12.11 4.73 1.20
CA THR A 28 -11.18 4.13 0.24
C THR A 28 -10.20 3.18 0.94
N ILE A 29 -9.78 2.15 0.20
CA ILE A 29 -8.57 1.39 0.49
C ILE A 29 -7.58 1.72 -0.61
N CYS A 30 -6.37 2.14 -0.23
CA CYS A 30 -5.27 2.38 -1.13
C CYS A 30 -4.26 1.23 -0.99
N ILE A 31 -3.78 0.73 -2.11
CA ILE A 31 -2.81 -0.36 -2.17
C ILE A 31 -1.62 0.15 -2.98
N TRP A 32 -0.47 0.27 -2.34
CA TRP A 32 0.81 0.48 -3.03
C TRP A 32 1.45 -0.86 -3.30
N VAL A 33 1.93 -1.07 -4.53
CA VAL A 33 2.51 -2.33 -5.00
C VAL A 33 3.99 -2.12 -5.27
N PHE A 34 4.83 -3.02 -4.80
CA PHE A 34 6.28 -2.91 -4.85
C PHE A 34 6.89 -4.05 -5.67
N LYS A 35 8.08 -3.80 -6.24
CA LYS A 35 8.85 -4.81 -6.97
C LYS A 35 9.49 -5.86 -6.05
N SER A 36 9.76 -5.48 -4.79
CA SER A 36 10.37 -6.33 -3.79
C SER A 36 9.80 -6.08 -2.40
N ARG A 37 9.93 -7.08 -1.52
CA ARG A 37 9.59 -6.96 -0.10
C ARG A 37 10.46 -5.93 0.62
N GLU A 38 11.72 -5.80 0.20
CA GLU A 38 12.66 -4.81 0.75
C GLU A 38 12.18 -3.39 0.46
N ASP A 39 11.79 -3.11 -0.79
CA ASP A 39 11.23 -1.81 -1.18
C ASP A 39 9.97 -1.48 -0.37
N ARG A 40 9.06 -2.45 -0.23
CA ARG A 40 7.85 -2.30 0.57
C ARG A 40 8.18 -1.95 2.03
N ASN A 41 9.16 -2.62 2.63
CA ASN A 41 9.58 -2.37 4.00
C ASN A 41 10.22 -0.97 4.16
N ASN A 42 11.15 -0.62 3.28
CA ASN A 42 11.81 0.68 3.27
C ASN A 42 10.80 1.82 3.12
N PHE A 43 9.79 1.65 2.26
CA PHE A 43 8.70 2.60 2.11
C PHE A 43 7.91 2.77 3.40
N MET A 44 7.54 1.67 4.08
CA MET A 44 6.78 1.72 5.32
C MET A 44 7.52 2.47 6.42
N ASP A 45 8.82 2.21 6.56
CA ASP A 45 9.69 2.87 7.55
C ASP A 45 9.88 4.36 7.22
N ALA A 46 10.22 4.69 5.97
CA ALA A 46 10.51 6.05 5.55
C ALA A 46 9.29 6.98 5.62
N THR A 47 8.08 6.43 5.49
CA THR A 47 6.85 7.22 5.45
C THR A 47 6.03 7.15 6.74
N ALA A 48 6.59 6.59 7.81
CA ALA A 48 5.95 6.55 9.11
C ALA A 48 5.56 7.97 9.58
N GLY A 49 4.29 8.15 9.95
CA GLY A 49 3.75 9.44 10.41
C GLY A 49 3.37 10.44 9.30
N MET A 50 3.66 10.14 8.03
CA MET A 50 3.24 11.00 6.91
C MET A 50 1.72 10.94 6.69
N LYS A 51 1.15 12.05 6.22
CA LYS A 51 -0.23 12.06 5.71
C LYS A 51 -0.30 11.31 4.39
N LYS A 52 -1.51 10.85 4.01
CA LYS A 52 -1.76 10.12 2.76
C LYS A 52 -1.10 10.79 1.54
N ALA A 53 -1.31 12.09 1.35
CA ALA A 53 -0.77 12.83 0.20
C ALA A 53 0.76 12.89 0.18
N GLU A 54 1.41 13.03 1.34
CA GLU A 54 2.88 13.04 1.45
C GLU A 54 3.44 11.66 1.15
N ARG A 55 2.80 10.61 1.66
CA ARG A 55 3.15 9.22 1.43
C ARG A 55 2.97 8.82 -0.05
N GLU A 56 1.90 9.29 -0.70
CA GLU A 56 1.65 9.10 -2.12
C GLU A 56 2.71 9.80 -2.99
N ASN A 57 3.05 11.05 -2.68
CA ASN A 57 4.14 11.75 -3.37
C ASN A 57 5.49 11.06 -3.18
N TYR A 58 5.76 10.51 -1.98
CA TYR A 58 6.97 9.73 -1.73
C TYR A 58 6.99 8.44 -2.56
N PHE A 59 5.85 7.75 -2.69
CA PHE A 59 5.74 6.54 -3.51
C PHE A 59 6.10 6.82 -4.97
N ILE A 60 5.40 7.79 -5.58
CA ILE A 60 5.59 8.17 -6.99
C ILE A 60 7.04 8.57 -7.27
N LYS A 61 7.67 9.30 -6.36
CA LYS A 61 9.04 9.78 -6.56
C LYS A 61 10.10 8.66 -6.53
N ASN A 62 9.88 7.59 -5.77
CA ASN A 62 10.93 6.61 -5.46
C ASN A 62 10.68 5.21 -6.03
N TYR A 63 9.44 4.88 -6.43
CA TYR A 63 9.06 3.51 -6.81
C TYR A 63 8.28 3.40 -8.14
N GLU A 64 7.76 4.51 -8.68
CA GLU A 64 7.20 4.60 -10.04
C GLU A 64 8.22 5.20 -11.02
#